data_AF-A0A969T301-F1
#
_entry.id   AF-A0A969T301-F1
#
_cell.length_a   1.000
_cell.length_b   1.000
_cell.length_c   1.000
_cell.angle_alpha   90.00
_cell.angle_beta   90.00
_cell.angle_gamma   90.00
#
_symmetry.space_group_name_H-M   'P 1'
#
loop_
_entity.id
_entity.type
_entity.pdbx_description
1 polymer ?
#
loop_
_entity_poly.entity_id
_entity_poly.type
_entity_poly.pdbx_seq_one_letter_code
_entity_poly.pdbx_strand_id
1 'polypeptide(L)'
;MSKAGSGKDRLLLGNPFNGFIQDCHDCDHAAKQKTKFSKLRFIEIIQIMQGKVKNGEDLYNNYLLLGNSFYNMTHYGNARVFYEGDIAGEGSYVNDEVLENKIYDMTNAKYYYQKALEAATNDEQRAKCNYLLAKCERNEYYKNTGNDDFLAWDGFKKLKTKYSNTKYYKEVIKECGYFEKYAGN
;
A
#
# COMPACT_ATOMS: atom_id res chain seq x y z
N MET A 1 20.03 8.54 16.53
CA MET A 1 19.97 8.46 15.04
C MET A 1 21.26 8.90 14.35
N SER A 2 22.45 8.80 14.97
CA SER A 2 23.71 9.35 14.44
C SER A 2 24.53 8.39 13.53
N LYS A 3 24.03 7.18 13.24
CA LYS A 3 24.81 6.14 12.51
C LYS A 3 24.35 5.87 11.06
N ALA A 4 23.40 6.63 10.50
CA ALA A 4 22.75 6.28 9.22
C ALA A 4 23.50 6.75 7.93
N GLY A 5 24.67 7.40 8.04
CA GLY A 5 25.39 7.95 6.87
C GLY A 5 24.54 8.91 6.02
N SER A 6 24.89 9.07 4.74
CA SER A 6 24.11 9.86 3.75
C SER A 6 22.79 9.20 3.34
N GLY A 7 22.56 7.93 3.70
CA GLY A 7 21.38 7.17 3.30
C GLY A 7 20.06 7.74 3.84
N LYS A 8 20.10 8.45 4.97
CA LYS A 8 18.92 9.10 5.57
C LYS A 8 18.30 10.19 4.68
N ASP A 9 19.14 10.86 3.88
CA ASP A 9 18.75 11.99 3.04
C ASP A 9 18.37 11.55 1.61
N ARG A 10 18.51 10.25 1.29
CA ARG A 10 18.09 9.69 0.00
C ARG A 10 16.61 9.95 -0.22
N LEU A 11 16.29 10.56 -1.36
CA LEU A 11 14.93 10.90 -1.74
C LEU A 11 14.15 9.67 -2.19
N LEU A 12 12.88 9.62 -1.84
CA LEU A 12 11.92 8.69 -2.39
C LEU A 12 11.53 9.15 -3.79
N LEU A 13 11.24 8.17 -4.65
CA LEU A 13 10.88 8.41 -6.05
C LEU A 13 9.38 8.62 -6.24
N GLY A 14 8.54 8.37 -5.23
CA GLY A 14 7.12 8.67 -5.25
C GLY A 14 6.62 9.19 -3.90
N ASN A 15 5.35 9.59 -3.83
CA ASN A 15 4.72 9.87 -2.55
C ASN A 15 4.34 8.54 -1.87
N PRO A 16 5.01 8.16 -0.77
CA PRO A 16 4.80 6.86 -0.13
C PRO A 16 3.46 6.77 0.62
N PHE A 17 2.72 7.86 0.73
CA PHE A 17 1.43 7.90 1.41
C PHE A 17 0.23 7.78 0.45
N ASN A 18 0.48 7.68 -0.86
CA ASN A 18 -0.57 7.43 -1.84
C ASN A 18 -0.95 5.94 -1.83
N GLY A 19 -2.26 5.65 -1.87
CA GLY A 19 -2.80 4.30 -2.02
C GLY A 19 -3.53 4.19 -3.35
N PHE A 20 -2.79 4.02 -4.45
CA PHE A 20 -3.36 3.90 -5.79
C PHE A 20 -4.02 2.53 -5.99
N ILE A 21 -5.03 2.50 -6.86
CA ILE A 21 -5.76 1.28 -7.22
C ILE A 21 -4.81 0.35 -7.99
N GLN A 22 -4.27 0.82 -9.10
CA GLN A 22 -3.24 0.12 -9.86
C GLN A 22 -1.86 0.23 -9.19
N ASP A 23 -1.12 -0.87 -9.16
CA ASP A 23 0.31 -0.86 -8.84
C ASP A 23 1.09 -0.50 -10.11
N CYS A 24 1.65 0.71 -10.17
CA CYS A 24 2.58 1.12 -11.21
C CYS A 24 3.67 2.02 -10.62
N HIS A 25 4.71 1.40 -10.06
CA HIS A 25 5.81 2.13 -9.43
C HIS A 25 6.54 3.06 -10.43
N ASP A 26 6.74 2.64 -11.69
CA ASP A 26 7.32 3.49 -12.73
C ASP A 26 6.44 4.71 -13.02
N CYS A 27 5.11 4.54 -13.08
CA CYS A 27 4.16 5.63 -13.24
C CYS A 27 4.24 6.59 -12.06
N ASP A 28 4.31 6.06 -10.84
CA ASP A 28 4.43 6.84 -9.60
C ASP A 28 5.74 7.63 -9.55
N HIS A 29 6.83 7.04 -10.06
CA HIS A 29 8.15 7.66 -10.12
C HIS A 29 8.24 8.75 -11.17
N ALA A 30 7.58 8.55 -12.31
CA ALA A 30 7.46 9.53 -13.38
C ALA A 30 6.48 10.68 -13.04
N ALA A 31 5.52 10.45 -12.15
CA ALA A 31 4.51 11.44 -11.79
C ALA A 31 5.13 12.69 -11.14
N LYS A 32 4.55 13.86 -11.44
CA LYS A 32 5.00 15.12 -10.86
C LYS A 32 4.81 15.12 -9.33
N GLN A 33 5.91 15.07 -8.60
CA GLN A 33 5.91 15.12 -7.14
C GLN A 33 5.80 16.56 -6.64
N LYS A 34 4.65 16.91 -6.05
CA LYS A 34 4.46 18.22 -5.37
C LYS A 34 5.34 18.36 -4.12
N THR A 35 5.48 17.27 -3.39
CA THR A 35 6.28 17.18 -2.17
C THR A 35 7.29 16.06 -2.36
N LYS A 36 8.56 16.34 -2.08
CA LYS A 36 9.62 15.32 -2.05
C LYS A 36 9.83 14.85 -0.62
N PHE A 37 10.03 13.55 -0.45
CA PHE A 37 10.30 12.94 0.84
C PHE A 37 11.70 12.36 0.84
N SER A 38 12.48 12.60 1.89
CA SER A 38 13.66 11.78 2.19
C SER A 38 13.25 10.56 3.02
N LYS A 39 14.12 9.53 3.09
CA LYS A 39 13.90 8.38 3.98
C LYS A 39 13.66 8.82 5.42
N LEU A 40 14.45 9.77 5.92
CA LEU A 40 14.28 10.32 7.26
C LEU A 40 12.91 10.98 7.42
N ARG A 41 12.55 11.89 6.51
CA ARG A 41 11.28 12.61 6.59
C ARG A 41 10.07 11.68 6.54
N PHE A 42 10.16 10.62 5.73
CA PHE A 42 9.12 9.60 5.65
C PHE A 42 8.92 8.88 6.98
N ILE A 43 10.00 8.41 7.61
CA ILE A 43 9.94 7.73 8.92
C ILE A 43 9.41 8.67 10.01
N GLU A 44 9.84 9.93 10.04
CA GLU A 44 9.34 10.92 10.99
C GLU A 44 7.82 11.12 10.88
N ILE A 45 7.30 11.19 9.66
CA ILE A 45 5.84 11.32 9.44
C ILE A 45 5.11 10.06 9.90
N ILE A 46 5.65 8.86 9.66
CA ILE A 46 5.08 7.61 10.21
C ILE A 46 5.01 7.68 11.73
N GLN A 47 6.08 8.10 12.40
CA GLN A 47 6.11 8.24 13.87
C GLN A 47 5.07 9.24 14.38
N ILE A 48 4.90 10.38 13.69
CA ILE A 48 3.87 11.37 14.01
C ILE A 48 2.47 10.76 13.88
N MET A 49 2.17 10.07 12.78
CA MET A 49 0.87 9.43 12.56
C MET A 49 0.58 8.32 13.58
N GLN A 50 1.59 7.54 13.95
CA GLN A 50 1.50 6.55 15.03
C GLN A 50 1.19 7.21 16.38
N GLY A 51 1.78 8.37 16.66
CA GLY A 51 1.44 9.17 17.84
C GLY A 51 -0.02 9.65 17.81
N LYS A 52 -0.49 10.17 16.67
CA LYS A 52 -1.87 10.63 16.50
C LYS A 52 -2.89 9.52 16.73
N VAL A 53 -2.70 8.34 16.14
CA VAL A 53 -3.65 7.22 16.34
C VAL A 53 -3.63 6.71 17.78
N LYS A 54 -2.48 6.76 18.46
CA LYS A 54 -2.39 6.44 19.89
C LYS A 54 -3.18 7.42 20.75
N ASN A 55 -3.27 8.68 20.33
CA ASN A 55 -4.01 9.74 21.01
C ASN A 55 -5.50 9.82 20.60
N GLY A 56 -5.97 8.97 19.70
CA GLY A 56 -7.36 9.02 19.21
C GLY A 56 -7.63 10.09 18.15
N GLU A 57 -6.59 10.68 17.57
CA GLU A 57 -6.70 11.80 16.64
C GLU A 57 -6.85 11.32 15.18
N ASP A 58 -7.94 11.73 14.52
CA ASP A 58 -8.19 11.50 13.08
C ASP A 58 -7.84 10.06 12.64
N LEU A 59 -8.45 9.10 13.35
CA LEU A 59 -8.07 7.69 13.29
C LEU A 59 -8.10 7.13 11.88
N TYR A 60 -9.19 7.36 11.14
CA TYR A 60 -9.35 6.83 9.79
C TYR A 60 -8.21 7.26 8.87
N ASN A 61 -7.95 8.57 8.77
CA ASN A 61 -6.96 9.08 7.82
C ASN A 61 -5.54 8.67 8.22
N ASN A 62 -5.19 8.73 9.51
CA ASN A 62 -3.87 8.33 9.95
C ASN A 62 -3.64 6.83 9.76
N TYR A 63 -4.62 5.97 10.06
CA TYR A 63 -4.51 4.54 9.77
C TYR A 63 -4.43 4.24 8.28
N LEU A 64 -5.19 4.94 7.43
CA LEU A 64 -5.12 4.78 5.98
C LEU A 64 -3.72 5.16 5.45
N LEU A 65 -3.19 6.31 5.88
CA LEU A 65 -1.87 6.77 5.47
C LEU A 65 -0.75 5.85 5.99
N LEU A 66 -0.90 5.29 7.20
CA LEU A 66 0.01 4.27 7.71
C LEU A 66 -0.05 3.01 6.86
N GLY A 67 -1.24 2.51 6.52
CA GLY A 67 -1.41 1.36 5.62
C GLY A 67 -0.73 1.59 4.26
N ASN A 68 -0.95 2.75 3.64
CA ASN A 68 -0.30 3.13 2.39
C ASN A 68 1.23 3.20 2.55
N SER A 69 1.73 3.74 3.66
CA SER A 69 3.17 3.85 3.91
C SER A 69 3.86 2.49 3.99
N PHE A 70 3.26 1.54 4.71
CA PHE A 70 3.80 0.18 4.81
C PHE A 70 3.65 -0.58 3.50
N TYR A 71 2.53 -0.43 2.81
CA TYR A 71 2.35 -1.01 1.47
C TYR A 71 3.40 -0.50 0.49
N ASN A 72 3.68 0.81 0.48
CA ASN A 72 4.63 1.40 -0.45
C ASN A 72 6.09 0.99 -0.18
N MET A 73 6.42 0.50 1.01
CA MET A 73 7.73 -0.09 1.30
C MET A 73 7.88 -1.54 0.82
N THR A 74 6.80 -2.18 0.36
CA THR A 74 6.85 -3.54 -0.19
C THR A 74 7.35 -3.56 -1.63
N HIS A 75 7.56 -4.76 -2.16
CA HIS A 75 7.83 -5.01 -3.58
C HIS A 75 6.79 -4.33 -4.50
N TYR A 76 5.54 -4.26 -4.09
CA TYR A 76 4.45 -3.70 -4.92
C TYR A 76 4.38 -2.17 -4.87
N GLY A 77 5.15 -1.57 -3.98
CA GLY A 77 5.10 -0.16 -3.66
C GLY A 77 6.07 0.72 -4.44
N ASN A 78 5.95 2.03 -4.22
CA ASN A 78 6.82 3.03 -4.85
C ASN A 78 8.02 3.49 -3.99
N ALA A 79 8.15 3.01 -2.74
CA ALA A 79 9.23 3.37 -1.81
C ALA A 79 10.33 2.30 -1.73
N ARG A 80 10.60 1.60 -2.83
CA ARG A 80 11.60 0.51 -2.93
C ARG A 80 13.03 0.91 -2.58
N VAL A 81 13.31 2.22 -2.62
CA VAL A 81 14.55 2.85 -2.16
C VAL A 81 15.00 2.38 -0.77
N PHE A 82 14.09 1.87 0.07
CA PHE A 82 14.38 1.33 1.40
C PHE A 82 15.21 0.05 1.39
N TYR A 83 15.03 -0.81 0.39
CA TYR A 83 15.73 -2.09 0.30
C TYR A 83 16.57 -2.23 -0.96
N GLU A 84 16.31 -1.46 -2.03
CA GLU A 84 17.09 -1.53 -3.27
C GLU A 84 18.47 -0.85 -3.15
N GLY A 85 19.47 -1.52 -3.71
CA GLY A 85 20.84 -1.05 -3.84
C GLY A 85 21.80 -2.18 -4.22
N ASP A 86 23.07 -1.83 -4.44
CA ASP A 86 24.10 -2.70 -5.02
C ASP A 86 24.26 -4.08 -4.33
N ILE A 87 23.96 -4.16 -3.04
CA ILE A 87 24.07 -5.40 -2.25
C ILE A 87 22.77 -6.23 -2.35
N ALA A 88 21.63 -5.55 -2.26
CA ALA A 88 20.32 -6.20 -2.18
C ALA A 88 19.76 -6.60 -3.56
N GLY A 89 20.22 -5.94 -4.63
CA GLY A 89 19.62 -6.02 -5.96
C GLY A 89 18.51 -4.98 -6.16
N GLU A 90 17.88 -5.03 -7.34
CA GLU A 90 16.83 -4.10 -7.77
C GLU A 90 15.63 -4.85 -8.37
N GLY A 91 14.43 -4.30 -8.19
CA GLY A 91 13.21 -4.86 -8.77
C GLY A 91 12.86 -6.26 -8.24
N SER A 92 12.68 -7.22 -9.16
CA SER A 92 12.32 -8.61 -8.85
C SER A 92 13.52 -9.50 -8.50
N TYR A 93 14.75 -8.98 -8.58
CA TYR A 93 15.98 -9.74 -8.36
C TYR A 93 16.62 -9.32 -7.05
N VAL A 94 16.01 -9.73 -5.94
CA VAL A 94 16.59 -9.55 -4.60
C VAL A 94 17.48 -10.76 -4.28
N ASN A 95 18.75 -10.51 -4.00
CA ASN A 95 19.78 -11.55 -3.86
C ASN A 95 19.81 -12.26 -2.49
N ASP A 96 18.81 -11.99 -1.63
CA ASP A 96 18.73 -12.50 -0.26
C ASP A 96 17.29 -12.92 0.07
N GLU A 97 17.08 -14.19 0.38
CA GLU A 97 15.75 -14.79 0.64
C GLU A 97 15.06 -14.17 1.86
N VAL A 98 15.83 -13.78 2.90
CA VAL A 98 15.28 -13.15 4.10
C VAL A 98 14.77 -11.75 3.78
N LEU A 99 15.52 -11.01 2.97
CA LEU A 99 15.11 -9.71 2.47
C LEU A 99 13.92 -9.83 1.53
N GLU A 100 13.93 -10.81 0.64
CA GLU A 100 12.81 -11.10 -0.26
C GLU A 100 11.53 -11.31 0.55
N ASN A 101 11.52 -12.23 1.50
CA ASN A 101 10.35 -12.47 2.35
C ASN A 101 9.85 -11.22 3.08
N LYS A 102 10.77 -10.34 3.53
CA LYS A 102 10.40 -9.07 4.18
C LYS A 102 9.79 -8.05 3.24
N ILE A 103 10.25 -7.95 2.00
CA ILE A 103 9.72 -6.96 1.05
C ILE A 103 8.38 -7.38 0.45
N TYR A 104 8.03 -8.67 0.47
CA TYR A 104 6.70 -9.14 0.09
C TYR A 104 5.71 -9.20 1.27
N ASP A 105 6.16 -8.97 2.50
CA ASP A 105 5.32 -9.05 3.70
C ASP A 105 4.28 -7.91 3.74
N MET A 106 3.00 -8.30 3.74
CA MET A 106 1.85 -7.41 3.78
C MET A 106 1.29 -7.18 5.19
N THR A 107 1.87 -7.81 6.23
CA THR A 107 1.34 -7.83 7.60
C THR A 107 1.06 -6.43 8.14
N ASN A 108 2.01 -5.51 8.03
CA ASN A 108 1.85 -4.14 8.53
C ASN A 108 0.80 -3.36 7.72
N ALA A 109 0.80 -3.49 6.39
CA ALA A 109 -0.19 -2.81 5.54
C ALA A 109 -1.61 -3.28 5.88
N LYS A 110 -1.83 -4.60 5.95
CA LYS A 110 -3.13 -5.19 6.33
C LYS A 110 -3.57 -4.74 7.72
N TYR A 111 -2.68 -4.76 8.70
CA TYR A 111 -2.99 -4.31 10.06
C TYR A 111 -3.57 -2.89 10.06
N TYR A 112 -2.88 -1.95 9.40
CA TYR A 112 -3.33 -0.56 9.37
C TYR A 112 -4.56 -0.35 8.49
N TYR A 113 -4.73 -1.05 7.39
CA TYR A 113 -5.97 -1.00 6.59
C TYR A 113 -7.17 -1.56 7.35
N GLN A 114 -6.98 -2.60 8.17
CA GLN A 114 -8.01 -3.14 9.05
C GLN A 114 -8.39 -2.11 10.13
N LYS A 115 -7.41 -1.43 10.73
CA LYS A 115 -7.66 -0.33 11.68
C LYS A 115 -8.36 0.87 11.03
N ALA A 116 -8.01 1.20 9.79
CA ALA A 116 -8.72 2.22 9.02
C ALA A 116 -10.17 1.79 8.75
N LEU A 117 -10.41 0.53 8.40
CA LEU A 117 -11.76 0.00 8.22
C LEU A 117 -12.60 0.08 9.50
N GLU A 118 -12.01 -0.24 10.66
CA GLU A 118 -12.66 -0.11 11.98
C GLU A 118 -13.04 1.34 12.30
N ALA A 119 -12.19 2.31 11.89
CA ALA A 119 -12.43 3.73 12.09
C ALA A 119 -13.32 4.38 11.00
N ALA A 120 -13.72 3.64 9.95
CA ALA A 120 -14.43 4.18 8.81
C ALA A 120 -15.88 4.55 9.17
N THR A 121 -16.27 5.79 8.88
CA THR A 121 -17.59 6.34 9.24
C THR A 121 -18.60 6.27 8.09
N ASN A 122 -18.14 6.13 6.85
CA ASN A 122 -18.99 6.10 5.66
C ASN A 122 -18.60 5.01 4.66
N ASP A 123 -19.44 4.80 3.66
CA ASP A 123 -19.28 3.70 2.70
C ASP A 123 -18.13 3.92 1.73
N GLU A 124 -17.79 5.17 1.36
CA GLU A 124 -16.59 5.45 0.54
C GLU A 124 -15.32 4.98 1.24
N GLN A 125 -15.23 5.26 2.54
CA GLN A 125 -14.10 4.85 3.36
C GLN A 125 -14.03 3.33 3.50
N ARG A 126 -15.17 2.67 3.74
CA ARG A 126 -15.24 1.20 3.84
C ARG A 126 -14.93 0.53 2.51
N ALA A 127 -15.42 1.06 1.39
CA ALA A 127 -15.11 0.58 0.05
C ALA A 127 -13.60 0.61 -0.21
N LYS A 128 -12.96 1.75 0.09
CA LYS A 128 -11.50 1.91 -0.04
C LYS A 128 -10.73 0.89 0.80
N CYS A 129 -11.05 0.75 2.07
CA CYS A 129 -10.33 -0.19 2.94
C CYS A 129 -10.53 -1.65 2.51
N ASN A 130 -11.75 -2.05 2.11
CA ASN A 130 -12.00 -3.41 1.64
C ASN A 130 -11.23 -3.72 0.34
N TYR A 131 -11.13 -2.75 -0.57
CA TYR A 131 -10.29 -2.93 -1.75
C TYR A 131 -8.82 -3.11 -1.39
N LEU A 132 -8.26 -2.23 -0.53
CA LEU A 132 -6.85 -2.27 -0.15
C LEU A 132 -6.50 -3.56 0.61
N LEU A 133 -7.40 -4.07 1.44
CA LEU A 133 -7.24 -5.38 2.10
C LEU A 133 -7.24 -6.52 1.07
N ALA A 134 -8.20 -6.57 0.15
CA ALA A 134 -8.24 -7.58 -0.91
C ALA A 134 -7.00 -7.52 -1.82
N LYS A 135 -6.46 -6.32 -2.06
CA LYS A 135 -5.22 -6.11 -2.80
C LYS A 135 -4.02 -6.76 -2.08
N CYS A 136 -3.91 -6.58 -0.76
CA CYS A 136 -2.88 -7.26 0.03
C CYS A 136 -3.04 -8.79 -0.01
N GLU A 137 -4.26 -9.31 0.15
CA GLU A 137 -4.54 -10.77 0.11
C GLU A 137 -4.19 -11.39 -1.25
N ARG A 138 -4.48 -10.66 -2.34
CA ARG A 138 -4.05 -11.05 -3.69
C ARG A 138 -2.54 -11.14 -3.80
N ASN A 139 -1.84 -10.11 -3.35
CA ASN A 139 -0.39 -10.04 -3.45
C ASN A 139 0.30 -11.17 -2.66
N GLU A 140 -0.24 -11.54 -1.49
CA GLU A 140 0.22 -12.70 -0.73
C GLU A 140 -0.05 -14.02 -1.45
N TYR A 141 -1.24 -14.16 -2.05
CA TYR A 141 -1.59 -15.34 -2.83
C TYR A 141 -0.64 -15.53 -4.02
N TYR A 142 -0.36 -14.47 -4.78
CA TYR A 142 0.57 -14.48 -5.91
C TYR A 142 1.98 -14.85 -5.48
N LYS A 143 2.49 -14.28 -4.38
CA LYS A 143 3.82 -14.61 -3.87
C LYS A 143 3.92 -16.09 -3.42
N ASN A 144 2.89 -16.61 -2.75
CA ASN A 144 2.94 -17.95 -2.17
C ASN A 144 2.68 -19.07 -3.18
N THR A 145 1.90 -18.81 -4.23
CA THR A 145 1.47 -19.85 -5.18
C THR A 145 2.09 -19.71 -6.56
N GLY A 146 2.57 -18.51 -6.93
CA GLY A 146 2.95 -18.19 -8.30
C GLY A 146 1.77 -18.21 -9.28
N ASN A 147 0.53 -18.38 -8.80
CA ASN A 147 -0.67 -18.47 -9.61
C ASN A 147 -1.38 -17.11 -9.66
N ASP A 148 -1.79 -16.69 -10.85
CA ASP A 148 -2.53 -15.45 -11.11
C ASP A 148 -4.06 -15.65 -11.19
N ASP A 149 -4.54 -16.87 -10.91
CA ASP A 149 -5.94 -17.28 -10.94
C ASP A 149 -6.88 -16.34 -10.18
N PHE A 150 -8.09 -16.22 -10.72
CA PHE A 150 -9.08 -15.35 -10.13
C PHE A 150 -9.66 -15.93 -8.82
N LEU A 151 -9.39 -15.26 -7.70
CA LEU A 151 -10.09 -15.40 -6.43
C LEU A 151 -10.92 -14.15 -6.09
N ALA A 152 -12.18 -14.37 -5.71
CA ALA A 152 -13.02 -13.34 -5.12
C ALA A 152 -12.71 -13.18 -3.62
N TRP A 153 -11.63 -12.46 -3.30
CA TRP A 153 -11.29 -12.10 -1.93
C TRP A 153 -12.45 -11.41 -1.22
N ASP A 154 -12.51 -11.54 0.10
CA ASP A 154 -13.63 -11.04 0.90
C ASP A 154 -13.85 -9.53 0.71
N GLY A 155 -12.76 -8.77 0.63
CA GLY A 155 -12.82 -7.34 0.31
C GLY A 155 -13.46 -7.05 -1.06
N PHE A 156 -13.17 -7.84 -2.10
CA PHE A 156 -13.81 -7.70 -3.42
C PHE A 156 -15.29 -8.10 -3.39
N LYS A 157 -15.64 -9.18 -2.68
CA LYS A 157 -17.04 -9.57 -2.45
C LYS A 157 -17.82 -8.44 -1.78
N LYS A 158 -17.29 -7.86 -0.70
CA LYS A 158 -17.90 -6.73 0.01
C LYS A 158 -18.00 -5.48 -0.86
N LEU A 159 -16.96 -5.19 -1.64
CA LEU A 159 -16.95 -4.07 -2.57
C LEU A 159 -18.10 -4.19 -3.60
N LYS A 160 -18.29 -5.37 -4.20
CA LYS A 160 -19.40 -5.65 -5.13
C LYS A 160 -20.78 -5.64 -4.49
N THR A 161 -20.93 -6.27 -3.32
CA THR A 161 -22.25 -6.53 -2.72
C THR A 161 -22.76 -5.43 -1.80
N LYS A 162 -21.86 -4.67 -1.15
CA LYS A 162 -22.22 -3.68 -0.13
C LYS A 162 -21.90 -2.25 -0.51
N TYR A 163 -20.96 -2.03 -1.44
CA TYR A 163 -20.39 -0.71 -1.70
C TYR A 163 -20.41 -0.30 -3.18
N SER A 164 -21.25 -0.95 -4.00
CA SER A 164 -21.38 -0.67 -5.44
C SER A 164 -21.91 0.73 -5.77
N ASN A 165 -22.56 1.38 -4.80
CA ASN A 165 -23.05 2.75 -4.87
C ASN A 165 -21.93 3.81 -4.75
N THR A 166 -20.75 3.44 -4.26
CA THR A 166 -19.67 4.39 -3.96
C THR A 166 -18.97 4.89 -5.22
N LYS A 167 -18.42 6.10 -5.17
CA LYS A 167 -17.50 6.63 -6.20
C LYS A 167 -16.26 5.74 -6.27
N TYR A 168 -15.73 5.34 -5.11
CA TYR A 168 -14.54 4.50 -5.06
C TYR A 168 -14.74 3.16 -5.80
N TYR A 169 -15.90 2.53 -5.69
CA TYR A 169 -16.23 1.32 -6.47
C TYR A 169 -16.12 1.54 -7.98
N LYS A 170 -16.62 2.67 -8.48
CA LYS A 170 -16.55 3.03 -9.90
C LYS A 170 -15.12 3.29 -10.35
N GLU A 171 -14.30 3.91 -9.51
CA GLU A 171 -12.87 4.09 -9.74
C GLU A 171 -12.16 2.72 -9.82
N VAL A 172 -12.51 1.78 -8.94
CA VAL A 172 -11.93 0.43 -8.98
C VAL A 172 -12.31 -0.33 -10.24
N ILE A 173 -13.56 -0.24 -10.71
CA ILE A 173 -13.95 -0.83 -12.01
C ILE A 173 -13.06 -0.29 -13.12
N LYS A 174 -12.85 1.02 -13.17
CA LYS A 174 -12.10 1.66 -14.24
C LYS A 174 -10.60 1.27 -14.24
N GLU A 175 -10.00 1.15 -13.05
CA GLU A 175 -8.55 1.05 -12.89
C GLU A 175 -8.08 -0.39 -12.59
N CYS A 176 -8.99 -1.32 -12.29
CA CYS A 176 -8.67 -2.72 -11.93
C CYS A 176 -9.47 -3.69 -12.82
N GLY A 177 -8.94 -4.01 -14.00
CA GLY A 177 -9.59 -4.94 -14.95
C GLY A 177 -9.92 -6.31 -14.34
N TYR A 178 -9.11 -6.76 -13.37
CA TYR A 178 -9.39 -7.99 -12.61
C TYR A 178 -10.69 -7.88 -11.80
N PHE A 179 -10.93 -6.73 -11.15
CA PHE A 179 -12.15 -6.48 -10.40
C PHE A 179 -13.34 -6.14 -11.31
N GLU A 180 -13.13 -5.41 -12.40
CA GLU A 180 -14.13 -5.13 -13.44
C GLU A 180 -14.79 -6.42 -13.94
N LYS A 181 -13.97 -7.38 -14.39
CA LYS A 181 -14.43 -8.69 -14.86
C LYS A 181 -15.24 -9.43 -13.79
N TYR A 182 -14.81 -9.38 -12.52
CA TYR A 182 -15.55 -9.98 -11.41
C TYR A 182 -16.87 -9.27 -11.11
N ALA A 183 -16.88 -7.94 -11.21
CA ALA A 183 -18.06 -7.13 -11.02
C ALA A 183 -19.11 -7.38 -12.11
N GLY A 184 -18.70 -7.92 -13.27
CA GLY A 184 -19.56 -8.24 -14.41
C GLY A 184 -19.81 -7.02 -15.30
N ASN A 185 -18.79 -6.18 -15.46
CA ASN A 185 -18.78 -5.02 -16.35
C ASN A 185 -17.86 -5.28 -17.55
#